data_AF-A0A7C2V9D2-F1
#
_entry.id   AF-A0A7C2V9D2-F1
#
_cell.length_a   1.000
_cell.length_b   1.000
_cell.length_c   1.000
_cell.angle_alpha   90.00
_cell.angle_beta   90.00
_cell.angle_gamma   90.00
#
_symmetry.space_group_name_H-M   'P 1'
#
loop_
_entity.id
_entity.type
_entity.pdbx_description
1 polymer ?
#
loop_
_entity_poly.entity_id
_entity_poly.type
_entity_poly.pdbx_seq_one_letter_code
_entity_poly.pdbx_strand_id
1 'polypeptide(L)'
;MKKDKRKISLKNSLNLMIYDMLSNADLYFDKRLVLNSEGRKLLAKISKTILVLYPELKPLITKIRSDPKYEYIIELASKIREMASAQDNA
;
A
#
# COMPACT_ATOMS: atom_id res chain seq x y z
N MET A 1 -17.26 17.41 8.95
CA MET A 1 -15.95 17.82 9.50
C MET A 1 -15.06 16.70 10.07
N LYS A 2 -15.53 15.74 10.90
CA LYS A 2 -14.64 14.68 11.46
C LYS A 2 -14.21 13.60 10.45
N LYS A 3 -15.05 13.28 9.46
CA LYS A 3 -14.78 12.22 8.47
C LYS A 3 -13.60 12.55 7.54
N ASP A 4 -13.44 13.80 7.15
CA ASP A 4 -12.35 14.21 6.23
C ASP A 4 -10.98 14.15 6.90
N LYS A 5 -10.86 14.62 8.15
CA LYS A 5 -9.60 14.53 8.92
C LYS A 5 -9.13 13.08 9.08
N ARG A 6 -10.06 12.15 9.31
CA ARG A 6 -9.73 10.71 9.43
C ARG A 6 -9.24 10.12 8.10
N LYS A 7 -9.90 10.46 6.98
CA LYS A 7 -9.46 10.01 5.65
C LYS A 7 -8.08 10.57 5.28
N ILE A 8 -7.82 11.84 5.54
CA ILE A 8 -6.51 12.48 5.32
C ILE A 8 -5.42 11.78 6.14
N SER A 9 -5.67 11.54 7.42
CA SER A 9 -4.73 10.82 8.30
C SER A 9 -4.43 9.40 7.78
N LEU A 10 -5.45 8.67 7.31
CA LEU A 10 -5.26 7.34 6.72
C LEU A 10 -4.48 7.39 5.42
N LYS A 11 -4.72 8.36 4.54
CA LYS A 11 -3.96 8.57 3.29
C LYS A 11 -2.47 8.80 3.60
N ASN A 12 -2.17 9.69 4.55
CA ASN A 12 -0.79 9.97 4.95
C ASN A 12 -0.11 8.73 5.54
N SER A 13 -0.81 8.00 6.42
CA SER A 13 -0.29 6.76 7.00
C SER A 13 -0.04 5.70 5.92
N LEU A 14 -0.93 5.56 4.94
CA LEU A 14 -0.75 4.64 3.81
C LEU A 14 0.52 4.97 3.01
N ASN A 15 0.69 6.23 2.64
CA ASN A 15 1.86 6.69 1.88
C ASN A 15 3.16 6.45 2.64
N LEU A 16 3.19 6.75 3.95
CA LEU A 16 4.36 6.51 4.79
C LEU A 16 4.71 5.02 4.89
N MET A 17 3.72 4.13 5.05
CA MET A 17 3.97 2.69 5.11
C MET A 17 4.52 2.13 3.80
N ILE A 18 4.01 2.61 2.65
CA ILE A 18 4.51 2.18 1.34
C ILE A 18 5.92 2.72 1.10
N TYR A 19 6.16 3.99 1.42
CA TYR A 19 7.48 4.60 1.33
C TYR A 19 8.49 3.85 2.19
N ASP A 20 8.18 3.59 3.46
CA ASP A 20 9.04 2.82 4.36
C ASP A 20 9.36 1.43 3.81
N MET A 21 8.35 0.72 3.28
CA MET A 21 8.53 -0.60 2.68
C MET A 21 9.48 -0.58 1.48
N LEU A 22 9.36 0.42 0.61
CA LEU A 22 10.16 0.51 -0.62
C LEU A 22 11.55 1.09 -0.37
N SER A 23 11.69 2.04 0.55
CA SER A 23 12.98 2.67 0.91
C SER A 23 13.87 1.76 1.75
N ASN A 24 13.28 0.87 2.54
CA ASN A 24 14.00 -0.10 3.39
C ASN A 24 13.78 -1.54 2.88
N ALA A 25 13.99 -1.76 1.57
CA ALA A 25 13.64 -3.02 0.93
C ALA A 25 14.39 -4.24 1.52
N ASP A 26 15.61 -4.06 1.99
CA ASP A 26 16.41 -5.08 2.68
C ASP A 26 15.77 -5.55 4.00
N LEU A 27 15.01 -4.70 4.68
CA LEU A 27 14.27 -5.04 5.90
C LEU A 27 13.02 -5.87 5.62
N TYR A 28 12.34 -5.62 4.49
CA TYR A 28 10.99 -6.14 4.23
C TYR A 28 10.93 -7.24 3.16
N PHE A 29 11.97 -7.38 2.34
CA PHE A 29 12.06 -8.37 1.28
C PHE A 29 13.22 -9.32 1.55
N ASP A 30 13.08 -10.56 1.08
CA ASP A 30 14.18 -11.51 1.05
C ASP A 30 15.10 -11.26 -0.17
N LYS A 31 16.16 -12.05 -0.29
CA LYS A 31 17.11 -11.97 -1.42
C LYS A 31 16.48 -12.26 -2.79
N ARG A 32 15.25 -12.79 -2.82
CA ARG A 32 14.47 -13.06 -4.04
C ARG A 32 13.44 -11.96 -4.32
N LEU A 33 13.49 -10.84 -3.60
CA LEU A 33 12.56 -9.71 -3.70
C LEU A 33 11.10 -10.11 -3.40
N VAL A 34 10.92 -11.08 -2.50
CA VAL A 34 9.61 -11.50 -1.98
C VAL A 34 9.46 -11.02 -0.55
N LEU A 35 8.28 -10.55 -0.14
CA LEU A 35 8.06 -10.09 1.23
C LEU A 35 8.37 -11.19 2.25
N ASN A 36 9.24 -10.84 3.19
CA ASN A 36 9.55 -11.63 4.36
C ASN A 36 8.44 -11.48 5.42
N SER A 37 8.66 -12.06 6.61
CA SER A 37 7.69 -12.00 7.71
C SER A 37 7.33 -10.58 8.14
N GLU A 38 8.30 -9.66 8.23
CA GLU A 38 8.06 -8.26 8.59
C GLU A 38 7.34 -7.52 7.46
N GLY A 39 7.75 -7.74 6.21
CA GLY A 39 7.09 -7.20 5.04
C GLY A 39 5.60 -7.61 4.96
N ARG A 40 5.29 -8.87 5.26
CA ARG A 40 3.90 -9.38 5.28
C ARG A 40 3.06 -8.76 6.41
N LYS A 41 3.65 -8.49 7.58
CA LYS A 41 2.98 -7.76 8.67
C LYS A 41 2.63 -6.34 8.24
N LEU A 42 3.55 -5.64 7.58
CA LEU A 42 3.32 -4.29 7.07
C LEU A 42 2.28 -4.30 5.93
N LEU A 43 2.35 -5.27 5.01
CA LEU A 43 1.35 -5.46 3.96
C LEU A 43 -0.07 -5.65 4.52
N ALA A 44 -0.23 -6.35 5.64
CA ALA A 44 -1.53 -6.52 6.27
C ALA A 44 -2.12 -5.19 6.77
N LYS A 45 -1.29 -4.28 7.28
CA LYS A 45 -1.70 -2.92 7.68
C LYS A 45 -2.08 -2.09 6.45
N ILE A 46 -1.23 -2.10 5.42
CA ILE A 46 -1.47 -1.44 4.13
C ILE A 46 -2.80 -1.92 3.52
N SER A 47 -3.02 -3.23 3.47
CA SER A 47 -4.24 -3.84 2.92
C SER A 47 -5.51 -3.34 3.62
N LYS A 48 -5.50 -3.28 4.96
CA LYS A 48 -6.65 -2.77 5.72
C LYS A 48 -6.94 -1.30 5.39
N THR A 49 -5.90 -0.48 5.29
CA THR A 49 -6.04 0.94 4.96
C THR A 49 -6.55 1.14 3.53
N ILE A 50 -6.04 0.35 2.58
CA ILE A 50 -6.48 0.40 1.17
C ILE A 50 -7.93 0.01 1.03
N LEU A 51 -8.40 -1.05 1.68
CA LEU A 51 -9.81 -1.46 1.58
C LEU A 51 -10.80 -0.40 2.12
N VAL A 52 -10.31 0.53 2.96
CA VAL A 52 -11.10 1.66 3.46
C VAL A 52 -11.06 2.85 2.50
N LEU A 53 -9.92 3.12 1.85
CA LEU A 53 -9.71 4.29 1.01
C LEU A 53 -10.03 4.06 -0.47
N TYR A 54 -9.64 2.89 -0.98
CA TYR A 54 -9.64 2.48 -2.39
C TYR A 54 -10.07 1.00 -2.52
N PRO A 55 -11.33 0.65 -2.18
CA PRO A 55 -11.81 -0.73 -2.21
C PRO A 55 -11.69 -1.39 -3.59
N GLU A 56 -11.66 -0.61 -4.67
CA GLU A 56 -11.42 -1.05 -6.05
C GLU A 56 -10.06 -1.73 -6.25
N LEU A 57 -9.08 -1.46 -5.39
CA LEU A 57 -7.75 -2.09 -5.44
C LEU A 57 -7.71 -3.47 -4.76
N LYS A 58 -8.86 -3.95 -4.23
CA LYS A 58 -8.95 -5.28 -3.59
C LYS A 58 -8.41 -6.43 -4.45
N PRO A 59 -8.66 -6.53 -5.77
CA PRO A 59 -8.10 -7.60 -6.60
C PRO A 59 -6.57 -7.60 -6.61
N LEU A 60 -5.96 -6.41 -6.72
CA LEU A 60 -4.51 -6.25 -6.69
C LEU A 60 -3.93 -6.66 -5.32
N ILE A 61 -4.60 -6.29 -4.22
CA ILE A 61 -4.20 -6.73 -2.88
C ILE A 61 -4.26 -8.27 -2.75
N THR A 62 -5.30 -8.90 -3.27
CA THR A 62 -5.39 -10.37 -3.27
C THR A 62 -4.21 -11.00 -4.02
N LYS A 63 -3.89 -10.46 -5.21
CA LYS A 63 -2.74 -10.90 -6.02
C LYS A 63 -1.42 -10.78 -5.26
N ILE A 64 -1.18 -9.64 -4.63
CA ILE A 64 0.03 -9.39 -3.81
C ILE A 64 0.09 -10.36 -2.62
N ARG A 65 -1.05 -10.67 -1.97
CA ARG A 65 -1.05 -11.61 -0.86
C ARG A 65 -0.66 -13.04 -1.28
N SER A 66 -1.05 -13.46 -2.48
CA SER A 66 -0.66 -14.76 -3.04
C SER A 66 0.77 -14.79 -3.58
N ASP A 67 1.23 -13.69 -4.17
CA ASP A 67 2.58 -13.56 -4.77
C ASP A 67 3.19 -12.22 -4.36
N PRO A 68 3.79 -12.10 -3.15
CA PRO A 68 4.17 -10.81 -2.58
C PRO A 68 5.54 -10.33 -3.06
N LYS A 69 5.67 -10.18 -4.37
CA LYS A 69 6.89 -9.68 -5.01
C LYS A 69 6.97 -8.16 -4.96
N TYR A 70 8.19 -7.66 -4.93
CA TYR A 70 8.52 -6.24 -4.98
C TYR A 70 7.85 -5.51 -6.16
N GLU A 71 7.80 -6.14 -7.34
CA GLU A 71 7.17 -5.58 -8.54
C GLU A 71 5.70 -5.20 -8.33
N TYR A 72 4.93 -6.02 -7.61
CA TYR A 72 3.52 -5.73 -7.36
C TYR A 72 3.32 -4.70 -6.25
N ILE A 73 4.30 -4.52 -5.36
CA ILE A 73 4.28 -3.42 -4.39
C ILE A 73 4.52 -2.09 -5.12
N ILE A 74 5.40 -2.06 -6.12
CA ILE A 74 5.57 -0.89 -7.01
C ILE A 74 4.28 -0.62 -7.79
N GLU A 75 3.69 -1.65 -8.40
CA GLU A 75 2.41 -1.55 -9.11
C GLU A 75 1.33 -0.93 -8.21
N LEU A 76 1.23 -1.40 -6.96
CA LEU A 76 0.31 -0.88 -5.96
C LEU A 76 0.56 0.60 -5.64
N ALA A 77 1.82 0.98 -5.43
CA ALA A 77 2.19 2.36 -5.16
C ALA A 77 1.81 3.29 -6.32
N SER A 78 2.04 2.87 -7.56
CA SER A 78 1.65 3.63 -8.76
C SER A 78 0.14 3.81 -8.84
N LYS A 79 -0.63 2.72 -8.61
CA LYS A 79 -2.09 2.78 -8.62
C LYS A 79 -2.64 3.72 -7.56
N ILE A 80 -2.08 3.70 -6.35
CA ILE A 80 -2.49 4.62 -5.28
C ILE A 80 -2.20 6.07 -5.67
N ARG A 81 -1.07 6.35 -6.32
CA ARG A 81 -0.74 7.69 -6.82
C ARG A 81 -1.72 8.16 -7.89
N GLU A 82 -2.08 7.30 -8.84
CA GLU A 82 -3.11 7.58 -9.86
C GLU A 82 -4.44 7.94 -9.19
N MET A 83 -4.91 7.12 -8.25
CA MET A 83 -6.17 7.35 -7.52
C MET A 83 -6.16 8.64 -6.69
N ALA A 84 -5.02 9.01 -6.11
CA ALA A 84 -4.86 10.28 -5.40
C ALA A 84 -4.97 11.47 -6.37
N SER A 85 -4.28 11.42 -7.51
CA SER A 85 -4.32 12.49 -8.52
C SER A 85 -5.70 12.65 -9.16
N ALA A 86 -6.48 11.58 -9.30
CA ALA A 86 -7.85 11.65 -9.81
C ALA A 86 -8.82 12.31 -8.80
N GLN A 87 -8.54 12.22 -7.50
CA GLN A 87 -9.37 12.84 -6.45
C GLN A 87 -9.02 14.31 -6.19
N ASP A 88 -7.81 14.75 -6.53
CA ASP A 88 -7.39 16.16 -6.35
C ASP A 88 -7.84 17.06 -7.51
N ASN A 89 -8.29 16.48 -8.63
CA ASN A 89 -8.78 17.17 -9.83
C ASN A 89 -10.31 17.12 -10.01
N ALA A 90 -11.04 16.60 -9.01
CA ALA A 90 -12.51 16.46 -9.00
C ALA A 90 -13.13 17.26 -7.85
#